data_AF-A0A7T7AJJ7-F1
#
_entry.id   AF-A0A7T7AJJ7-F1
#
_cell.length_a   1.000
_cell.length_b   1.000
_cell.length_c   1.000
_cell.angle_alpha   90.00
_cell.angle_beta   90.00
_cell.angle_gamma   90.00
#
_symmetry.space_group_name_H-M   'P 1'
#
loop_
_entity.id
_entity.type
_entity.pdbx_description
1 polymer ?
#
loop_
_entity_poly.entity_id
_entity_poly.type
_entity_poly.pdbx_seq_one_letter_code
_entity_poly.pdbx_strand_id
1 'polypeptide(L)'
;MAAPSKFKPEFVELARNYCLLGATDVELARFFGTTDRTIRTWKQQHPEFAEALEQAKEVADAQVVGALYTNALAGNVTAQIFWLKNRQPAKWRDKIDHEHAGKDGGAIQFQRVERRIIDPKSE
;
A
#
# COMPACT_ATOMS: atom_id res chain seq x y z
N MET A 1 4.05 -29.04 -5.39
CA MET A 1 5.23 -28.84 -6.25
C MET A 1 6.22 -27.97 -5.49
N ALA A 2 7.49 -28.36 -5.43
CA ALA A 2 8.49 -27.72 -4.58
C ALA A 2 8.96 -26.39 -5.20
N ALA A 3 8.84 -25.30 -4.45
CA ALA A 3 9.19 -23.95 -4.87
C ALA A 3 10.72 -23.76 -4.97
N PRO A 4 11.23 -23.01 -5.97
CA PRO A 4 12.62 -22.57 -5.97
C PRO A 4 12.83 -21.60 -4.79
N SER A 5 13.49 -22.06 -3.73
CA SER A 5 13.74 -21.26 -2.53
C SER A 5 14.87 -20.23 -2.70
N LYS A 6 15.72 -20.39 -3.71
CA LYS A 6 16.90 -19.53 -3.93
C LYS A 6 16.59 -18.43 -4.93
N PHE A 7 16.98 -17.21 -4.55
CA PHE A 7 17.03 -16.05 -5.44
C PHE A 7 17.99 -16.32 -6.60
N LYS A 8 17.65 -15.77 -7.77
CA LYS A 8 18.52 -15.80 -8.94
C LYS A 8 18.56 -14.40 -9.58
N PRO A 9 19.73 -13.92 -10.05
CA PRO A 9 19.86 -12.57 -10.61
C PRO A 9 18.90 -12.27 -11.76
N GLU A 10 18.53 -13.27 -12.58
CA GLU A 10 17.57 -13.09 -13.68
C GLU A 10 16.16 -12.69 -13.20
N PHE A 11 15.83 -12.91 -11.92
CA PHE A 11 14.55 -12.49 -11.37
C PHE A 11 14.41 -10.98 -11.28
N VAL A 12 15.52 -10.23 -11.24
CA VAL A 12 15.49 -8.75 -11.23
C VAL A 12 14.81 -8.24 -12.50
N GLU A 13 15.30 -8.67 -13.66
CA GLU A 13 14.77 -8.20 -14.94
C GLU A 13 13.35 -8.72 -15.19
N LEU A 14 13.07 -9.97 -14.84
CA LEU A 14 11.73 -10.52 -14.99
C LEU A 14 10.71 -9.82 -14.08
N ALA A 15 11.06 -9.55 -12.82
CA ALA A 15 10.17 -8.85 -11.90
C ALA A 15 9.97 -7.39 -12.32
N ARG A 16 11.01 -6.71 -12.81
CA ARG A 16 10.90 -5.37 -13.40
C ARG A 16 9.87 -5.36 -14.53
N ASN A 17 9.97 -6.31 -15.47
CA ASN A 17 9.05 -6.40 -16.59
C ASN A 17 7.61 -6.64 -16.15
N TYR A 18 7.38 -7.49 -15.14
CA TYR A 18 6.04 -7.68 -14.59
C TYR A 18 5.52 -6.44 -13.86
N CYS A 19 6.35 -5.74 -13.07
CA CYS A 19 5.93 -4.51 -12.41
C CYS A 19 5.63 -3.37 -13.39
N LEU A 20 6.32 -3.30 -14.53
CA LEU A 20 6.00 -2.37 -15.62
C LEU A 20 4.59 -2.60 -16.19
N LEU A 21 4.05 -3.81 -16.04
CA LEU A 21 2.69 -4.18 -16.43
C LEU A 21 1.69 -4.04 -15.27
N GLY A 22 2.10 -3.47 -14.13
CA GLY A 22 1.27 -3.25 -12.95
C GLY A 22 1.20 -4.43 -11.98
N ALA A 23 2.09 -5.42 -12.09
CA ALA A 23 2.08 -6.56 -11.18
C ALA A 23 2.42 -6.17 -9.73
N THR A 24 1.63 -6.68 -8.80
CA THR A 24 1.83 -6.58 -7.35
C THR A 24 2.82 -7.63 -6.83
N ASP A 25 3.34 -7.44 -5.61
CA ASP A 25 4.24 -8.41 -4.96
C ASP A 25 3.58 -9.80 -4.79
N VAL A 26 2.24 -9.84 -4.68
CA VAL A 26 1.45 -11.09 -4.60
C VAL A 26 1.42 -11.81 -5.95
N GLU A 27 1.25 -11.06 -7.05
CA GLU A 27 1.26 -11.61 -8.41
C GLU A 27 2.66 -12.06 -8.82
N LEU A 28 3.70 -11.28 -8.48
CA LEU A 28 5.09 -11.69 -8.64
C LEU A 28 5.36 -13.02 -7.93
N ALA A 29 4.90 -13.18 -6.69
CA ALA A 29 5.04 -14.44 -5.96
C ALA A 29 4.39 -15.61 -6.73
N ARG A 30 3.19 -15.41 -7.28
CA ARG A 30 2.52 -16.42 -8.11
C ARG A 30 3.31 -16.74 -9.38
N PHE A 31 3.82 -15.74 -10.10
CA PHE A 31 4.59 -15.93 -11.34
C PHE A 31 5.90 -16.69 -11.08
N PHE A 32 6.59 -16.41 -9.98
CA PHE A 32 7.81 -17.10 -9.59
C PHE A 32 7.56 -18.44 -8.89
N GLY A 33 6.30 -18.84 -8.70
CA GLY A 33 5.96 -20.08 -7.99
C GLY A 33 6.42 -20.08 -6.53
N THR A 34 6.40 -18.92 -5.88
CA THR A 34 6.87 -18.69 -4.51
C THR A 34 5.80 -17.98 -3.66
N THR A 35 6.16 -17.59 -2.44
CA THR A 35 5.27 -16.89 -1.51
C THR A 35 5.59 -15.39 -1.47
N ASP A 36 4.61 -14.57 -1.07
CA ASP A 36 4.81 -13.14 -0.82
C ASP A 36 5.93 -12.88 0.21
N ARG A 37 6.03 -13.77 1.21
CA ARG A 37 7.13 -13.76 2.19
C ARG A 37 8.49 -13.91 1.52
N THR A 38 8.62 -14.80 0.53
CA THR A 38 9.87 -14.97 -0.20
C THR A 38 10.24 -13.71 -0.98
N ILE A 39 9.27 -13.07 -1.65
CA ILE A 39 9.48 -11.80 -2.36
C ILE A 39 9.94 -10.71 -1.39
N ARG A 40 9.32 -10.59 -0.22
CA ARG A 40 9.75 -9.64 0.83
C ARG A 40 11.17 -9.91 1.31
N THR A 41 11.53 -11.17 1.54
CA THR A 41 12.90 -11.55 1.90
C THR A 41 13.88 -11.18 0.81
N TRP A 42 13.56 -11.44 -0.47
CA TRP A 42 14.43 -11.07 -1.58
C TRP A 42 14.64 -9.56 -1.69
N LYS A 43 13.58 -8.75 -1.52
CA LYS A 43 13.70 -7.27 -1.48
C LYS A 43 14.61 -6.77 -0.36
N GLN A 44 14.65 -7.46 0.78
CA GLN A 44 15.54 -7.09 1.90
C GLN A 44 16.99 -7.52 1.67
N GLN A 45 17.20 -8.69 1.07
CA GLN A 45 18.54 -9.28 0.86
C GLN A 45 19.22 -8.80 -0.42
N HIS A 46 18.44 -8.35 -1.41
CA HIS A 46 18.90 -7.94 -2.74
C HIS A 46 18.36 -6.54 -3.05
N PRO A 47 19.05 -5.47 -2.64
CA PRO A 47 18.62 -4.09 -2.89
C PRO A 47 18.37 -3.78 -4.37
N GLU A 48 19.14 -4.38 -5.27
CA GLU A 48 18.99 -4.25 -6.73
C GLU A 48 17.64 -4.78 -7.22
N PHE A 49 17.12 -5.83 -6.57
CA PHE A 49 15.79 -6.34 -6.86
C PHE A 49 14.74 -5.34 -6.39
N ALA A 50 14.85 -4.86 -5.14
CA ALA A 50 13.90 -3.89 -4.61
C ALA A 50 13.84 -2.59 -5.44
N GLU A 51 15.00 -2.07 -5.83
CA GLU A 51 15.13 -0.88 -6.66
C GLU A 51 14.46 -1.07 -8.03
N ALA A 52 14.72 -2.19 -8.71
CA ALA A 52 14.12 -2.48 -10.01
C ALA A 52 12.58 -2.56 -9.95
N LEU A 53 12.03 -3.12 -8.87
CA LEU A 53 10.59 -3.19 -8.64
C LEU A 53 10.00 -1.79 -8.41
N GLU A 54 10.65 -0.97 -7.59
CA GLU A 54 10.16 0.38 -7.26
C GLU A 54 10.13 1.27 -8.50
N GLN A 55 11.24 1.33 -9.25
CA GLN A 55 11.32 2.10 -10.49
C GLN A 55 10.28 1.65 -11.53
N ALA A 56 10.04 0.34 -11.64
CA ALA A 56 9.04 -0.18 -12.57
C ALA A 56 7.61 0.21 -12.16
N LYS A 57 7.30 0.22 -10.87
CA LYS A 57 5.99 0.63 -10.34
C LYS A 57 5.74 2.12 -10.56
N GLU A 58 6.74 2.96 -10.35
CA GLU A 58 6.63 4.40 -10.65
C GLU A 58 6.23 4.65 -12.11
N VAL A 59 6.84 3.90 -13.05
CA VAL A 59 6.49 4.00 -14.47
C VAL A 59 5.07 3.52 -14.74
N ALA A 60 4.66 2.38 -14.16
CA ALA A 60 3.30 1.88 -14.31
C ALA A 60 2.25 2.86 -13.74
N ASP A 61 2.51 3.42 -12.57
CA ASP A 61 1.65 4.43 -11.94
C ASP A 61 1.57 5.70 -12.79
N ALA A 62 2.68 6.17 -13.36
CA ALA A 62 2.71 7.32 -14.26
C ALA A 62 1.85 7.11 -15.52
N GLN A 63 1.85 5.89 -16.07
CA GLN A 63 0.97 5.54 -17.21
C GLN A 63 -0.51 5.63 -16.82
N VAL A 64 -0.88 5.12 -15.64
CA VAL A 64 -2.25 5.22 -15.13
C VAL A 64 -2.65 6.68 -14.91
N VAL A 65 -1.77 7.51 -14.35
CA VAL A 65 -2.02 8.96 -14.18
C VAL A 65 -2.24 9.65 -15.53
N GLY A 66 -1.43 9.34 -16.55
CA GLY A 66 -1.59 9.90 -17.89
C GLY A 66 -2.91 9.49 -18.56
N ALA A 67 -3.30 8.22 -18.42
CA ALA A 67 -4.58 7.71 -18.89
C ALA A 67 -5.76 8.37 -18.16
N LEU A 68 -5.67 8.54 -16.84
CA LEU A 68 -6.68 9.23 -16.04
C LEU A 68 -6.85 10.69 -16.47
N TYR A 69 -5.73 11.39 -16.68
CA TYR A 69 -5.74 12.78 -17.16
C TYR A 69 -6.41 12.89 -18.54
N THR A 70 -6.06 12.01 -19.48
CA THR A 70 -6.68 11.97 -20.81
C THR A 70 -8.20 11.74 -20.72
N ASN A 71 -8.63 10.80 -19.87
CA ASN A 71 -10.05 10.54 -19.63
C ASN A 71 -10.77 11.73 -18.99
N ALA A 72 -10.13 12.43 -18.06
CA ALA A 72 -10.67 13.63 -17.44
C ALA A 72 -10.90 14.74 -18.49
N LEU A 73 -9.93 14.95 -19.40
CA LEU A 73 -10.06 15.89 -20.50
C LEU A 73 -11.16 15.49 -21.50
N ALA A 74 -11.38 14.19 -21.68
CA ALA A 74 -12.44 13.63 -22.53
C ALA A 74 -13.85 13.71 -21.92
N GLY A 75 -14.01 14.28 -20.72
CA GLY A 75 -15.32 14.47 -20.10
C GLY A 75 -15.73 13.39 -19.09
N ASN A 76 -14.85 12.45 -18.72
CA ASN A 76 -15.15 11.48 -17.68
C ASN A 76 -15.23 12.17 -16.31
N VAL A 77 -16.46 12.35 -15.81
CA VAL A 77 -16.74 13.08 -14.56
C VAL A 77 -16.04 12.47 -13.36
N THR A 78 -15.97 11.13 -13.26
CA THR A 78 -15.27 10.46 -12.15
C THR A 78 -13.77 10.78 -12.17
N ALA A 79 -13.12 10.70 -13.34
CA ALA A 79 -11.72 11.07 -13.50
C ALA A 79 -11.47 12.57 -13.18
N GLN A 80 -12.39 13.46 -13.57
CA GLN A 80 -12.33 14.88 -13.23
C GLN A 80 -12.45 15.11 -11.72
N ILE A 81 -13.38 14.42 -11.03
CA ILE A 81 -13.53 14.51 -9.57
C ILE A 81 -12.25 14.05 -8.88
N PHE A 82 -11.70 12.89 -9.27
CA PHE A 82 -10.44 12.39 -8.71
C PHE A 82 -9.28 13.37 -8.94
N TRP A 83 -9.19 13.93 -10.14
CA TRP A 83 -8.17 14.94 -10.47
C TRP A 83 -8.27 16.19 -9.58
N LEU A 84 -9.49 16.74 -9.42
CA LEU A 84 -9.72 17.93 -8.61
C LEU A 84 -9.44 17.69 -7.12
N LYS A 85 -9.86 16.54 -6.59
CA LYS A 85 -9.58 16.12 -5.20
C LYS A 85 -8.07 16.06 -4.92
N ASN A 86 -7.28 15.55 -5.87
CA ASN A 86 -5.83 15.42 -5.72
C ASN A 86 -5.07 16.72 -5.99
N ARG A 87 -5.47 17.51 -7.00
CA ARG A 87 -4.76 18.74 -7.42
C ARG A 87 -5.14 19.99 -6.63
N GLN A 88 -6.36 20.03 -6.10
CA GLN A 88 -6.91 21.15 -5.34
C GLN A 88 -7.61 20.67 -4.05
N PRO A 89 -6.92 19.93 -3.16
CA PRO A 89 -7.53 19.29 -1.99
C PRO A 89 -8.18 20.30 -1.04
N ALA A 90 -7.64 21.51 -0.92
CA ALA A 90 -8.24 22.57 -0.09
C ALA A 90 -9.66 22.97 -0.55
N LYS A 91 -10.01 22.77 -1.82
CA LYS A 91 -11.30 23.13 -2.38
C LYS A 91 -12.23 21.93 -2.58
N TRP A 92 -11.68 20.76 -2.90
CA TRP A 92 -12.45 19.63 -3.40
C TRP A 92 -12.34 18.36 -2.55
N ARG A 93 -11.44 18.30 -1.56
CA ARG A 93 -11.36 17.13 -0.67
C ARG A 93 -12.68 17.01 0.10
N ASP A 94 -13.15 15.78 0.27
CA ASP A 94 -14.35 15.51 1.06
C ASP A 94 -14.13 16.00 2.49
N LYS A 95 -15.11 16.76 3.00
CA LYS A 95 -15.15 17.16 4.40
C LYS A 95 -15.96 16.10 5.16
N ILE A 96 -15.32 15.45 6.14
CA ILE A 96 -15.97 14.49 7.02
C ILE A 96 -16.04 15.11 8.41
N ASP A 97 -17.24 15.53 8.80
CA ASP A 97 -17.53 15.96 10.17
C ASP A 97 -17.90 14.72 11.00
N HIS A 98 -17.11 14.44 12.04
CA HIS A 98 -17.36 13.32 12.95
C HIS A 98 -17.91 13.85 14.26
N GLU A 99 -19.04 13.30 14.69
CA GLU A 99 -19.54 13.47 16.05
C GLU A 99 -19.22 12.21 16.85
N HIS A 100 -18.52 12.37 17.97
CA HIS A 100 -18.23 11.26 18.87
C HIS A 100 -19.26 11.25 19.99
N ALA A 101 -20.01 10.16 20.09
CA ALA A 101 -20.95 9.91 21.18
C ALA A 101 -20.65 8.58 21.85
N GLY A 102 -21.02 8.50 23.13
CA GLY A 102 -21.07 7.26 23.88
C GLY A 102 -22.25 6.40 23.45
N LYS A 103 -22.46 5.31 24.20
CA LYS A 103 -23.55 4.38 23.95
C LYS A 103 -24.90 5.12 23.87
N ASP A 104 -25.69 4.78 22.86
CA ASP A 104 -27.04 5.35 22.62
C ASP A 104 -27.06 6.88 22.45
N GLY A 105 -25.96 7.48 21.95
CA GLY A 105 -25.86 8.93 21.79
C GLY A 105 -25.53 9.69 23.09
N GLY A 106 -25.27 8.97 24.18
CA GLY A 106 -24.93 9.53 25.48
C GLY A 106 -23.49 10.05 25.57
N ALA A 107 -23.08 10.51 26.74
CA ALA A 107 -21.71 10.97 26.96
C ALA A 107 -20.70 9.82 26.81
N ILE A 108 -19.53 10.12 26.24
CA ILE A 108 -18.41 9.17 26.17
C ILE A 108 -17.98 8.82 27.59
N GLN A 109 -18.01 7.53 27.91
CA GLN A 109 -17.62 7.02 29.22
C GLN A 109 -16.12 6.75 29.24
N PHE A 110 -15.42 7.24 30.25
CA PHE A 110 -14.00 7.00 30.46
C PHE A 110 -13.80 6.28 31.80
N GLN A 111 -13.05 5.19 31.80
CA GLN A 111 -12.62 4.52 33.03
C GLN A 111 -11.12 4.74 33.22
N ARG A 112 -10.74 5.36 34.35
CA ARG A 112 -9.32 5.48 34.73
C ARG A 112 -8.82 4.11 35.17
N VAL A 113 -7.83 3.59 34.45
CA VAL A 113 -7.14 2.34 34.82
C VAL A 113 -5.83 2.71 35.52
N GLU A 114 -5.73 2.41 36.80
CA GLU A 114 -4.48 2.53 37.55
C GLU A 114 -3.74 1.20 37.55
N ARG A 115 -2.49 1.21 37.09
CA ARG A 115 -1.61 0.05 37.17
C ARG A 115 -0.67 0.25 38.35
N ARG A 116 -0.77 -0.64 39.35
CA ARG A 116 0.20 -0.71 40.45
C ARG A 116 1.24 -1.76 40.12
N ILE A 117 2.52 -1.38 40.10
CA ILE A 117 3.63 -2.34 40.06
C ILE A 117 3.72 -2.94 41.45
N ILE A 118 3.45 -4.24 41.58
CA ILE A 118 3.66 -5.00 42.81
C ILE A 118 5.03 -5.65 42.70
N ASP A 119 5.95 -5.33 43.60
CA ASP A 119 7.24 -6.01 43.71
C ASP A 119 7.00 -7.40 44.34
N PRO A 120 7.36 -8.52 43.69
CA PRO A 120 7.11 -9.86 44.20
C PRO A 120 7.83 -10.22 45.51
N LYS A 121 8.73 -9.35 46.01
CA LYS A 121 9.60 -9.64 47.17
C LYS A 121 9.21 -8.93 48.48
N SER A 122 7.98 -8.42 48.61
CA SER A 122 7.53 -7.68 49.80
C SER A 122 6.71 -8.50 50.82
N GLU A 123 6.87 -9.82 50.87
CA GLU A 123 6.42 -10.66 52.00
C GLU A 123 7.61 -11.49 52.54
#